data_AF-A0A1C7LYK7-F1
#
_entry.id   AF-A0A1C7LYK7-F1
#
_cell.length_a   1.000
_cell.length_b   1.000
_cell.length_c   1.000
_cell.angle_alpha   90.00
_cell.angle_beta   90.00
_cell.angle_gamma   90.00
#
_symmetry.space_group_name_H-M   'P 1'
#
loop_
_entity.id
_entity.type
_entity.pdbx_description
1 polymer ?
#
loop_
_entity_poly.entity_id
_entity_poly.type
_entity_poly.pdbx_seq_one_letter_code
_entity_poly.pdbx_strand_id
1 'polypeptide(L)'
;MIPRELPAFDSKVFARDQRIYVGFNANQLPPVPTAPGHMSFEDAEVELWEFTSLTWTTPRYPYAPFAPAGRSVFLFTGPMFGVLEVFRKSVPLDRIQHRHHSDWQLAAHLRKSWNDLENSLKATIAFFAGKKRVDFLEMTRFPSPSHFGYNDVHVTDSRTRAAIMRSRDAFRPMMALCSYYIAFQLRRNEILPDYPQWARDMNDGGFHPQWVQGLIDSVVGNFRTTQRVGAFVSLSCPCIREIEVYINARVPIFIDYREGSPTWRQDGGFLKNYTPRPTPSPGCLRLMRLVSFPSLLLRSPGLRMSFLLLPNLCLSPIVSPVRSLVRR
;
A
#
# COMPACT_ATOMS: atom_id res chain seq x y z
N MET A 1 -2.37 -37.86 6.99
CA MET A 1 -2.14 -36.45 6.57
C MET A 1 -2.45 -35.58 7.76
N ILE A 2 -1.42 -35.08 8.45
CA ILE A 2 -1.58 -34.12 9.55
C ILE A 2 -1.89 -32.76 8.89
N PRO A 3 -2.94 -32.02 9.28
CA PRO A 3 -3.14 -30.67 8.79
C PRO A 3 -1.93 -29.86 9.25
N ARG A 4 -1.08 -29.41 8.32
CA ARG A 4 -0.08 -28.40 8.64
C ARG A 4 -0.86 -27.15 9.04
N GLU A 5 -0.98 -26.91 10.33
CA GLU A 5 -1.42 -25.62 10.85
C GLU A 5 -0.56 -24.56 10.18
N LEU A 6 -1.21 -23.70 9.40
CA LEU A 6 -0.58 -22.55 8.79
C LEU A 6 -0.01 -21.70 9.93
N PRO A 7 1.26 -21.26 9.90
CA PRO A 7 1.73 -20.29 10.87
C PRO A 7 0.80 -19.08 10.81
N ALA A 8 0.14 -18.78 11.93
CA ALA A 8 -0.76 -17.65 12.01
C ALA A 8 0.04 -16.39 11.68
N PHE A 9 -0.40 -15.64 10.66
CA PHE A 9 0.21 -14.34 10.39
C PHE A 9 0.06 -13.47 11.62
N ASP A 10 1.16 -12.85 12.05
CA ASP A 10 1.13 -11.88 13.16
C ASP A 10 0.21 -10.73 12.75
N SER A 11 -0.99 -10.75 13.33
CA SER A 11 -2.02 -9.77 13.10
C SER A 11 -2.31 -9.05 14.41
N LYS A 12 -2.59 -7.76 14.31
CA LYS A 12 -2.94 -6.91 15.45
C LYS A 12 -4.28 -6.25 15.19
N VAL A 13 -5.12 -6.23 16.22
CA VAL A 13 -6.42 -5.57 16.16
C VAL A 13 -6.29 -4.17 16.77
N PHE A 14 -6.76 -3.17 16.04
CA PHE A 14 -6.77 -1.78 16.46
C PHE A 14 -8.20 -1.24 16.41
N ALA A 15 -8.56 -0.39 17.37
CA ALA A 15 -9.85 0.29 17.40
C ALA A 15 -9.61 1.80 17.36
N ARG A 16 -10.27 2.50 16.43
CA ARG A 16 -10.18 3.96 16.27
C ARG A 16 -11.45 4.48 15.61
N ASP A 17 -12.02 5.56 16.12
CA ASP A 17 -13.18 6.26 15.52
C ASP A 17 -14.34 5.32 15.15
N GLN A 18 -14.74 4.44 16.08
CA GLN A 18 -15.78 3.41 15.91
C GLN A 18 -15.51 2.36 14.82
N ARG A 19 -14.27 2.25 14.35
CA ARG A 19 -13.84 1.28 13.34
C ARG A 19 -12.82 0.31 13.92
N ILE A 20 -12.88 -0.93 13.44
CA ILE A 20 -11.93 -1.97 13.79
C ILE A 20 -11.00 -2.18 12.60
N TYR A 21 -9.70 -2.12 12.85
CA TYR A 21 -8.68 -2.42 11.86
C TYR A 21 -7.94 -3.69 12.26
N VAL A 22 -7.78 -4.61 11.32
CA VAL A 22 -6.85 -5.73 11.48
C VAL A 22 -5.60 -5.42 10.67
N GLY A 23 -4.51 -5.14 11.38
CA GLY A 23 -3.21 -4.85 10.79
C GLY A 23 -2.36 -6.11 10.64
N PHE A 24 -1.75 -6.30 9.47
CA PHE A 24 -0.75 -7.32 9.17
C PHE A 24 0.59 -6.66 8.87
N ASN A 25 1.69 -7.31 9.26
CA ASN A 25 3.05 -6.79 9.09
C ASN A 25 3.22 -5.36 9.66
N ALA A 26 2.42 -5.03 10.68
CA ALA A 26 2.34 -3.71 11.28
C ALA A 26 2.33 -3.81 12.79
N ASN A 27 3.14 -2.99 13.45
CA ASN A 27 3.23 -2.97 14.91
C ASN A 27 2.31 -1.96 15.58
N GLN A 28 1.85 -0.96 14.83
CA GLN A 28 1.05 0.17 15.31
C GLN A 28 0.06 0.59 14.22
N LEU A 29 -1.06 1.20 14.63
CA LEU A 29 -2.00 1.82 13.70
C LEU A 29 -1.52 3.23 13.35
N PRO A 30 -1.18 3.52 12.08
CA PRO A 30 -0.82 4.85 11.63
C PRO A 30 -2.06 5.78 11.59
N PRO A 31 -1.87 7.10 11.37
CA PRO A 31 -2.97 7.99 11.04
C PRO A 31 -3.80 7.42 9.89
N VAL A 32 -5.11 7.27 10.13
CA VAL A 32 -6.02 6.73 9.12
C VAL A 32 -6.25 7.81 8.07
N PRO A 33 -5.93 7.55 6.78
CA PRO A 33 -6.19 8.50 5.72
C PRO A 33 -7.70 8.74 5.60
N THR A 34 -8.07 9.98 5.29
CA THR A 34 -9.45 10.28 4.88
C THR A 34 -9.81 9.31 3.77
N ALA A 35 -10.88 8.53 3.96
CA ALA A 35 -11.36 7.67 2.90
C ALA A 35 -11.64 8.57 1.69
N PRO A 36 -11.19 8.20 0.48
CA PRO A 36 -11.73 8.86 -0.71
C PRO A 36 -13.25 8.81 -0.53
N GLY A 37 -13.93 9.94 -0.74
CA GLY A 37 -15.39 9.97 -0.71
C GLY A 37 -15.96 8.99 -1.75
N HIS A 38 -17.23 9.10 -2.10
CA HIS A 38 -17.78 8.43 -3.29
C HIS A 38 -17.15 8.93 -4.62
N MET A 39 -15.84 9.21 -4.67
CA MET A 39 -15.09 9.31 -5.90
C MET A 39 -15.09 7.92 -6.53
N SER A 40 -15.68 7.83 -7.72
CA SER A 40 -15.43 6.75 -8.66
C SER A 40 -13.91 6.52 -8.67
N PHE A 41 -13.49 5.30 -8.34
CA PHE A 41 -12.08 4.89 -8.44
C PHE A 41 -11.53 5.00 -9.89
N GLU A 42 -12.40 5.35 -10.83
CA GLU A 42 -12.19 5.43 -12.26
C GLU A 42 -11.54 6.77 -12.70
N ASP A 43 -11.80 7.90 -12.02
CA ASP A 43 -11.47 9.24 -12.57
C ASP A 43 -10.31 10.00 -11.92
N ALA A 44 -9.73 9.52 -10.81
CA ALA A 44 -8.61 10.23 -10.18
C ALA A 44 -7.30 10.01 -10.97
N GLU A 45 -6.75 11.09 -11.56
CA GLU A 45 -5.35 11.11 -11.97
C GLU A 45 -4.48 10.91 -10.73
N VAL A 46 -3.87 9.73 -10.64
CA VAL A 46 -3.01 9.39 -9.52
C VAL A 46 -1.69 10.12 -9.65
N GLU A 47 -1.37 10.83 -8.59
CA GLU A 47 -0.13 11.58 -8.44
C GLU A 47 0.98 10.70 -7.84
N LEU A 48 2.23 11.07 -8.10
CA LEU A 48 3.40 10.36 -7.54
C LEU A 48 3.36 10.22 -6.01
N TRP A 49 2.68 11.15 -5.32
CA TRP A 49 2.60 11.14 -3.86
C TRP A 49 1.91 9.89 -3.31
N GLU A 50 0.99 9.27 -4.05
CA GLU A 50 0.28 8.05 -3.63
C GLU A 50 1.23 6.84 -3.48
N PHE A 51 2.37 6.85 -4.17
CA PHE A 51 3.42 5.83 -4.03
C PHE A 51 4.42 6.16 -2.92
N THR A 52 4.17 7.22 -2.16
CA THR A 52 5.05 7.68 -1.07
C THR A 52 4.36 7.77 0.28
N SER A 53 3.02 7.71 0.29
CA SER A 53 2.22 7.84 1.50
C SER A 53 1.26 6.66 1.64
N LEU A 54 0.92 6.38 2.88
CA LEU A 54 -0.06 5.36 3.21
C LEU A 54 -1.46 5.86 2.82
N THR A 55 -2.12 5.17 1.89
CA THR A 55 -3.44 5.51 1.37
C THR A 55 -4.39 4.31 1.43
N TRP A 56 -5.64 4.50 0.98
CA TRP A 56 -6.57 3.40 0.74
C TRP A 56 -6.21 2.69 -0.56
N THR A 57 -6.21 1.36 -0.57
CA THR A 57 -5.95 0.58 -1.79
C THR A 57 -7.00 0.84 -2.86
N THR A 58 -6.55 0.90 -4.11
CA THR A 58 -7.42 1.02 -5.28
C THR A 58 -7.18 -0.16 -6.22
N PRO A 59 -8.22 -0.67 -6.93
CA PRO A 59 -8.05 -1.70 -7.94
C PRO A 59 -7.27 -1.21 -9.16
N ARG A 60 -7.20 0.12 -9.35
CA ARG A 60 -6.43 0.75 -10.43
C ARG A 60 -4.92 0.58 -10.24
N TYR A 61 -4.43 0.68 -9.01
CA TYR A 61 -3.00 0.56 -8.69
C TYR A 61 -2.77 -0.36 -7.47
N PRO A 62 -3.09 -1.67 -7.59
CA PRO A 62 -2.96 -2.61 -6.47
C PRO A 62 -1.50 -2.79 -6.02
N TYR A 63 -0.54 -2.42 -6.87
CA TYR A 63 0.89 -2.46 -6.56
C TYR A 63 1.39 -1.22 -5.80
N ALA A 64 0.62 -0.12 -5.68
CA ALA A 64 1.07 1.07 -4.96
C ALA A 64 1.56 0.79 -3.52
N PRO A 65 0.92 -0.08 -2.73
CA PRO A 65 1.38 -0.45 -1.38
C PRO A 65 2.76 -1.12 -1.34
N PHE A 66 3.21 -1.71 -2.46
CA PHE A 66 4.52 -2.33 -2.62
C PHE A 66 5.63 -1.31 -2.92
N ALA A 67 5.31 -0.03 -3.05
CA ALA A 67 6.32 1.00 -3.19
C ALA A 67 7.26 0.96 -1.97
N PRO A 68 8.58 1.02 -2.18
CA PRO A 68 9.50 1.07 -1.06
C PRO A 68 9.28 2.37 -0.28
N ALA A 69 9.14 2.22 1.05
CA ALA A 69 8.93 3.33 1.97
C ALA A 69 10.25 4.08 2.22
N GLY A 70 10.14 5.39 2.40
CA GLY A 70 11.27 6.26 2.68
C GLY A 70 11.47 7.37 1.67
N ARG A 71 12.47 8.21 1.95
CA ARG A 71 12.86 9.32 1.08
C ARG A 71 13.68 8.78 -0.09
N SER A 72 13.46 9.34 -1.29
CA SER A 72 14.10 8.90 -2.55
C SER A 72 15.62 8.71 -2.44
N VAL A 73 16.30 9.53 -1.62
CA VAL A 73 17.76 9.46 -1.41
C VAL A 73 18.23 8.11 -0.87
N PHE A 74 17.49 7.48 0.05
CA PHE A 74 17.89 6.20 0.64
C PHE A 74 17.39 4.99 -0.17
N LEU A 75 16.45 5.21 -1.09
CA LEU A 75 15.88 4.16 -1.93
C LEU A 75 16.79 3.77 -3.08
N PHE A 76 17.57 4.73 -3.57
CA PHE A 76 18.40 4.59 -4.75
C PHE A 76 19.83 4.23 -4.36
N THR A 77 19.97 3.18 -3.56
CA THR A 77 21.29 2.68 -3.11
C THR A 77 21.63 1.37 -3.79
N GLY A 78 22.93 1.05 -3.80
CA GLY A 78 23.44 -0.19 -4.38
C GLY A 78 23.62 -0.16 -5.90
N PRO A 79 24.16 -1.25 -6.48
CA PRO A 79 24.63 -1.27 -7.86
C PRO A 79 23.51 -1.15 -8.91
N MET A 80 22.29 -1.58 -8.59
CA MET A 80 21.15 -1.53 -9.52
C MET A 80 20.52 -0.14 -9.62
N PHE A 81 20.32 0.54 -8.49
CA PHE A 81 19.56 1.78 -8.43
C PHE A 81 20.41 3.02 -8.10
N GLY A 82 21.70 2.87 -7.83
CA GLY A 82 22.62 3.99 -7.55
C GLY A 82 22.71 5.02 -8.68
N VAL A 83 22.41 4.63 -9.92
CA VAL A 83 22.31 5.58 -11.05
C VAL A 83 21.20 6.62 -10.86
N LEU A 84 20.21 6.35 -10.02
CA LEU A 84 19.12 7.26 -9.67
C LEU A 84 19.46 8.15 -8.47
N GLU A 85 20.62 7.97 -7.81
CA GLU A 85 21.07 8.75 -6.66
C GLU A 85 21.56 10.14 -7.07
N VAL A 86 20.63 10.95 -7.57
CA VAL A 86 20.89 12.32 -8.04
C VAL A 86 20.05 13.32 -7.27
N PHE A 87 20.56 14.54 -7.08
CA PHE A 87 19.81 15.62 -6.42
C PHE A 87 19.55 16.76 -7.40
N ARG A 88 18.43 17.47 -7.22
CA ARG A 88 18.02 18.55 -8.12
C ARG A 88 19.15 19.55 -8.40
N LYS A 89 19.91 19.93 -7.37
CA LYS A 89 20.99 20.92 -7.46
C LYS A 89 22.29 20.37 -8.04
N SER A 90 22.54 19.06 -7.94
CA SER A 90 23.81 18.43 -8.32
C SER A 90 23.71 17.46 -9.48
N VAL A 91 22.52 17.22 -10.03
CA VAL A 91 22.34 16.30 -11.15
C VAL A 91 23.16 16.81 -12.36
N PRO A 92 24.04 15.97 -12.94
CA PRO A 92 24.83 16.32 -14.11
C PRO A 92 23.95 16.57 -15.34
N LEU A 93 24.15 17.71 -15.99
CA LEU A 93 23.45 18.08 -17.22
C LEU A 93 24.47 18.38 -18.32
N ASP A 94 24.12 18.01 -19.55
CA ASP A 94 24.82 18.47 -20.73
C ASP A 94 24.14 19.73 -21.26
N ARG A 95 24.94 20.74 -21.60
CA ARG A 95 24.48 21.96 -22.28
C ARG A 95 24.75 21.81 -23.77
N ILE A 96 23.70 21.87 -24.57
CA ILE A 96 23.77 21.87 -26.03
C ILE A 96 23.82 23.33 -26.48
N GLN A 97 24.94 23.75 -27.05
CA GLN A 97 25.13 25.12 -27.50
C GLN A 97 24.63 25.28 -28.95
N HIS A 98 23.64 26.15 -29.14
CA HIS A 98 23.18 26.61 -30.45
C HIS A 98 23.70 28.03 -30.73
N ARG A 99 23.54 28.51 -31.97
CA ARG A 99 24.00 29.84 -32.42
C ARG A 99 23.40 31.00 -31.61
N HIS A 100 22.16 30.84 -31.12
CA HIS A 100 21.39 31.91 -30.46
C HIS A 100 20.83 31.54 -29.08
N HIS A 101 20.92 30.27 -28.68
CA HIS A 101 20.40 29.78 -27.39
C HIS A 101 21.18 28.55 -26.95
N SER A 102 20.83 28.02 -25.78
CA SER A 102 21.36 26.75 -25.30
C SER A 102 20.25 25.92 -24.72
N ASP A 103 20.26 24.64 -25.07
CA ASP A 103 19.37 23.66 -24.49
C ASP A 103 20.12 22.81 -23.47
N TRP A 104 19.35 22.10 -22.67
CA TRP A 104 19.82 21.36 -21.50
C TRP A 104 19.16 19.98 -21.46
N GLN A 105 19.98 18.96 -21.27
CA GLN A 105 19.53 17.57 -21.14
C GLN A 105 20.27 16.87 -20.00
N LEU A 106 19.77 15.72 -19.55
CA LEU A 106 20.50 14.85 -18.63
C LEU A 106 21.82 14.39 -19.27
N ALA A 107 22.90 14.37 -18.48
CA ALA A 107 24.20 13.92 -18.97
C ALA A 107 24.11 12.57 -19.71
N ALA A 108 24.75 12.48 -20.88
CA ALA A 108 24.53 11.37 -21.82
C ALA A 108 24.71 9.98 -21.19
N HIS A 109 25.70 9.81 -20.30
CA HIS A 109 25.95 8.55 -19.60
C HIS A 109 24.80 8.19 -18.64
N LEU A 110 24.30 9.15 -17.83
CA LEU A 110 23.16 8.92 -16.94
C LEU A 110 21.89 8.64 -17.73
N ARG A 111 21.65 9.38 -18.82
CA ARG A 111 20.50 9.17 -19.69
C ARG A 111 20.47 7.75 -20.25
N LYS A 112 21.61 7.26 -20.74
CA LYS A 112 21.76 5.86 -21.18
C LYS A 112 21.48 4.88 -20.03
N SER A 113 22.11 5.07 -18.88
CA SER A 113 21.92 4.18 -17.72
C SER A 113 20.46 4.14 -17.23
N TRP A 114 19.75 5.28 -17.22
CA TRP A 114 18.34 5.35 -16.84
C TRP A 114 17.46 4.64 -17.87
N ASN A 115 17.77 4.78 -19.16
CA ASN A 115 17.07 4.08 -20.23
C ASN A 115 17.25 2.56 -20.13
N ASP A 116 18.48 2.09 -19.95
CA ASP A 116 18.81 0.68 -19.78
C ASP A 116 18.10 0.08 -18.55
N LEU A 117 18.09 0.82 -17.44
CA LEU A 117 17.38 0.44 -16.22
C LEU A 117 15.86 0.38 -16.43
N GLU A 118 15.27 1.40 -17.03
CA GLU A 118 13.83 1.44 -17.33
C GLU A 118 13.43 0.27 -18.24
N ASN A 119 14.20 -0.02 -19.29
CA ASN A 119 13.95 -1.13 -20.19
C ASN A 119 14.08 -2.49 -19.48
N SER A 120 15.06 -2.66 -18.59
CA SER A 120 15.25 -3.88 -17.80
C SER A 120 14.09 -4.12 -16.83
N LEU A 121 13.56 -3.06 -16.21
CA LEU A 121 12.34 -3.13 -15.40
C LEU A 121 11.10 -3.44 -16.25
N LYS A 122 10.96 -2.85 -17.44
CA LYS A 122 9.86 -3.16 -18.39
C LYS A 122 9.89 -4.64 -18.79
N ALA A 123 11.07 -5.18 -19.09
CA ALA A 123 11.25 -6.59 -19.41
C ALA A 123 10.87 -7.50 -18.23
N THR A 124 11.27 -7.12 -17.01
CA THR A 124 10.89 -7.85 -15.78
C THR A 124 9.37 -7.87 -15.58
N ILE A 125 8.70 -6.72 -15.76
CA ILE A 125 7.24 -6.61 -15.70
C ILE A 125 6.58 -7.50 -16.75
N ALA A 126 7.04 -7.43 -18.00
CA ALA A 126 6.49 -8.23 -19.10
C ALA A 126 6.64 -9.73 -18.85
N PHE A 127 7.81 -10.16 -18.34
CA PHE A 127 8.08 -11.56 -18.01
C PHE A 127 7.07 -12.12 -17.00
N PHE A 128 6.83 -11.41 -15.89
CA PHE A 128 5.89 -11.88 -14.87
C PHE A 128 4.43 -11.71 -15.27
N ALA A 129 4.09 -10.66 -16.02
CA ALA A 129 2.74 -10.47 -16.56
C ALA A 129 2.34 -11.65 -17.48
N GLY A 130 3.29 -12.22 -18.23
CA GLY A 130 3.07 -13.39 -19.08
C GLY A 130 2.72 -14.68 -18.32
N LYS A 131 2.94 -14.76 -17.00
CA LYS A 131 2.72 -15.97 -16.19
C LYS A 131 1.26 -16.19 -15.73
N LYS A 132 0.29 -15.37 -16.19
CA LYS A 132 -1.17 -15.51 -15.95
C LYS A 132 -1.60 -15.73 -14.48
N ARG A 133 -0.91 -15.09 -13.53
CA ARG A 133 -1.27 -15.15 -12.10
C ARG A 133 -2.03 -13.91 -11.59
N VAL A 134 -2.21 -12.90 -12.44
CA VAL A 134 -2.69 -11.56 -12.04
C VAL A 134 -3.92 -11.12 -12.86
N ASP A 135 -4.77 -12.09 -13.24
CA ASP A 135 -5.81 -11.89 -14.27
C ASP A 135 -7.13 -11.31 -13.74
N PHE A 136 -7.20 -10.86 -12.50
CA PHE A 136 -8.48 -10.56 -11.83
C PHE A 136 -8.67 -9.10 -11.42
N LEU A 137 -7.67 -8.24 -11.59
CA LEU A 137 -7.80 -6.80 -11.44
C LEU A 137 -7.44 -6.13 -12.77
N GLU A 138 -8.34 -5.29 -13.29
CA GLU A 138 -8.04 -4.36 -14.38
C GLU A 138 -7.15 -3.23 -13.86
N MET A 139 -5.87 -3.53 -13.67
CA MET A 139 -4.91 -2.56 -13.18
C MET A 139 -4.42 -1.63 -14.29
N THR A 140 -4.13 -0.37 -13.92
CA THR A 140 -3.48 0.61 -14.78
C THR A 140 -1.99 0.66 -14.50
N ARG A 141 -1.18 0.84 -15.55
CA ARG A 141 0.26 1.12 -15.40
C ARG A 141 0.48 2.61 -15.24
N PHE A 142 1.20 3.00 -14.19
CA PHE A 142 1.65 4.37 -14.00
C PHE A 142 2.56 4.78 -15.19
N PRO A 143 2.56 6.05 -15.63
CA PRO A 143 3.43 6.51 -16.71
C PRO A 143 4.90 6.16 -16.45
N SER A 144 5.59 5.69 -17.48
CA SER A 144 6.98 5.27 -17.34
C SER A 144 7.90 6.48 -17.08
N PRO A 145 9.08 6.30 -16.45
CA PRO A 145 10.00 7.40 -16.17
C PRO A 145 10.30 8.30 -17.36
N SER A 146 10.44 7.72 -18.57
CA SER A 146 10.71 8.47 -19.79
C SER A 146 9.60 9.44 -20.16
N HIS A 147 8.35 9.17 -19.77
CA HIS A 147 7.21 10.04 -20.02
C HIS A 147 7.35 11.42 -19.35
N PHE A 148 8.16 11.51 -18.30
CA PHE A 148 8.44 12.76 -17.59
C PHE A 148 9.64 13.53 -18.15
N GLY A 149 10.26 13.03 -19.22
CA GLY A 149 11.18 13.79 -20.07
C GLY A 149 12.65 13.81 -19.65
N TYR A 150 13.16 12.80 -18.92
CA TYR A 150 14.62 12.69 -18.70
C TYR A 150 15.41 12.40 -19.98
N ASN A 151 14.75 11.87 -21.03
CA ASN A 151 15.35 11.65 -22.34
C ASN A 151 15.27 12.86 -23.27
N ASP A 152 14.50 13.88 -22.88
CA ASP A 152 14.20 15.03 -23.70
C ASP A 152 15.22 16.15 -23.53
N VAL A 153 15.26 17.01 -24.53
CA VAL A 153 16.03 18.25 -24.54
C VAL A 153 15.10 19.39 -24.10
N HIS A 154 15.53 20.24 -23.16
CA HIS A 154 14.72 21.34 -22.66
C HIS A 154 15.46 22.68 -22.78
N VAL A 155 14.68 23.75 -23.00
CA VAL A 155 15.21 25.12 -23.21
C VAL A 155 15.92 25.69 -21.98
N THR A 156 15.59 25.23 -20.76
CA THR A 156 16.15 25.80 -19.52
C THR A 156 16.60 24.73 -18.54
N ASP A 157 17.74 24.99 -17.87
CA ASP A 157 18.29 24.15 -16.79
C ASP A 157 17.24 23.80 -15.73
N SER A 158 16.43 24.79 -15.30
CA SER A 158 15.39 24.58 -14.29
C SER A 158 14.31 23.59 -14.73
N ARG A 159 13.87 23.67 -16.01
CA ARG A 159 12.89 22.73 -16.58
C ARG A 159 13.49 21.33 -16.71
N THR A 160 14.72 21.22 -17.21
CA THR A 160 15.44 19.93 -17.29
C THR A 160 15.54 19.28 -15.92
N ARG A 161 15.97 20.02 -14.90
CA ARG A 161 16.08 19.50 -13.52
C ARG A 161 14.73 19.05 -12.98
N ALA A 162 13.66 19.81 -13.22
CA ALA A 162 12.30 19.44 -12.79
C ALA A 162 11.81 18.15 -13.48
N ALA A 163 12.02 18.03 -14.80
CA ALA A 163 11.72 16.83 -15.58
C ALA A 163 12.48 15.62 -15.04
N ILE A 164 13.81 15.74 -14.85
CA ILE A 164 14.64 14.65 -14.32
C ILE A 164 14.19 14.21 -12.93
N MET A 165 13.86 15.12 -12.02
CA MET A 165 13.39 14.74 -10.68
C MET A 165 12.05 13.99 -10.75
N ARG A 166 11.11 14.42 -11.60
CA ARG A 166 9.84 13.71 -11.81
C ARG A 166 10.05 12.32 -12.41
N SER A 167 10.90 12.22 -13.44
CA SER A 167 11.30 10.93 -14.01
C SER A 167 11.94 10.00 -12.97
N ARG A 168 12.85 10.52 -12.15
CA ARG A 168 13.50 9.77 -11.07
C ARG A 168 12.47 9.18 -10.11
N ASP A 169 11.53 10.01 -9.66
CA ASP A 169 10.52 9.59 -8.69
C ASP A 169 9.50 8.61 -9.32
N ALA A 170 9.28 8.67 -10.64
CA ALA A 170 8.46 7.72 -11.40
C ALA A 170 9.07 6.30 -11.51
N PHE A 171 10.36 6.10 -11.19
CA PHE A 171 10.90 4.75 -11.04
C PHE A 171 10.28 4.02 -9.84
N ARG A 172 9.79 4.74 -8.82
CA ARG A 172 9.21 4.12 -7.62
C ARG A 172 7.92 3.34 -7.90
N PRO A 173 6.90 3.89 -8.60
CA PRO A 173 5.76 3.11 -9.09
C PRO A 173 6.17 1.87 -9.89
N MET A 174 7.22 2.00 -10.70
CA MET A 174 7.72 0.89 -11.52
C MET A 174 8.36 -0.22 -10.68
N MET A 175 9.17 0.14 -9.69
CA MET A 175 9.72 -0.79 -8.69
C MET A 175 8.61 -1.47 -7.89
N ALA A 176 7.57 -0.73 -7.52
CA ALA A 176 6.40 -1.24 -6.82
C ALA A 176 5.68 -2.31 -7.66
N LEU A 177 5.48 -2.03 -8.97
CA LEU A 177 4.88 -2.97 -9.90
C LEU A 177 5.72 -4.25 -10.07
N CYS A 178 7.04 -4.13 -10.22
CA CYS A 178 7.93 -5.30 -10.24
C CYS A 178 7.79 -6.12 -8.94
N SER A 179 7.83 -5.46 -7.78
CA SER A 179 7.73 -6.11 -6.46
C SER A 179 6.39 -6.85 -6.32
N TYR A 180 5.30 -6.21 -6.75
CA TYR A 180 3.96 -6.82 -6.74
C TYR A 180 3.90 -8.08 -7.62
N TYR A 181 4.42 -8.03 -8.85
CA TYR A 181 4.47 -9.21 -9.72
C TYR A 181 5.33 -10.35 -9.14
N ILE A 182 6.47 -10.03 -8.54
CA ILE A 182 7.31 -11.02 -7.85
C ILE A 182 6.55 -11.62 -6.66
N ALA A 183 5.78 -10.82 -5.93
CA ALA A 183 5.01 -11.29 -4.78
C ALA A 183 3.99 -12.39 -5.14
N PHE A 184 3.39 -12.37 -6.34
CA PHE A 184 2.54 -13.47 -6.83
C PHE A 184 3.28 -14.79 -7.08
N GLN A 185 4.60 -14.73 -7.20
CA GLN A 185 5.43 -15.93 -7.36
C GLN A 185 5.85 -16.51 -6.03
N LEU A 186 5.81 -15.73 -4.94
CA LEU A 186 6.19 -16.17 -3.61
C LEU A 186 5.22 -17.26 -3.13
N ARG A 187 5.74 -18.47 -2.93
CA ARG A 187 5.02 -19.49 -2.16
C ARG A 187 5.09 -19.15 -0.68
N ARG A 188 4.09 -19.59 0.10
CA ARG A 188 4.17 -19.54 1.56
C ARG A 188 5.44 -20.28 2.00
N ASN A 189 6.35 -19.59 2.71
CA ASN A 189 7.69 -20.01 3.16
C ASN A 189 8.87 -19.82 2.17
N GLU A 190 8.66 -19.33 0.95
CA GLU A 190 9.77 -18.93 0.04
C GLU A 190 10.45 -17.61 0.41
N ILE A 191 10.09 -17.02 1.55
CA ILE A 191 10.84 -15.93 2.13
C ILE A 191 12.22 -16.44 2.59
N LEU A 192 12.41 -17.75 2.83
CA LEU A 192 13.57 -18.35 3.51
C LEU A 192 14.79 -18.80 2.66
N PRO A 193 14.71 -19.22 1.38
CA PRO A 193 15.89 -19.59 0.62
C PRO A 193 16.70 -18.35 0.20
N ASP A 194 18.03 -18.48 0.18
CA ASP A 194 18.95 -17.44 -0.32
C ASP A 194 18.76 -17.18 -1.82
N TYR A 195 18.14 -18.13 -2.54
CA TYR A 195 17.82 -18.01 -3.95
C TYR A 195 16.37 -18.44 -4.26
N PRO A 196 15.44 -17.49 -4.45
CA PRO A 196 14.01 -17.78 -4.57
C PRO A 196 13.64 -18.39 -5.93
N GLN A 197 12.52 -19.12 -6.00
CA GLN A 197 12.09 -19.80 -7.22
C GLN A 197 11.85 -18.84 -8.39
N TRP A 198 11.28 -17.66 -8.14
CA TRP A 198 11.07 -16.65 -9.18
C TRP A 198 12.37 -16.21 -9.86
N ALA A 199 13.49 -16.22 -9.13
CA ALA A 199 14.81 -15.86 -9.67
C ALA A 199 15.34 -16.96 -10.59
N ARG A 200 15.16 -18.23 -10.21
CA ARG A 200 15.46 -19.38 -11.08
C ARG A 200 14.67 -19.28 -12.38
N ASP A 201 13.37 -19.04 -12.27
CA ASP A 201 12.53 -18.91 -13.46
C ASP A 201 12.97 -17.75 -14.37
N MET A 202 13.45 -16.64 -13.82
CA MET A 202 13.99 -15.52 -14.62
C MET A 202 15.26 -15.93 -15.36
N ASN A 203 16.20 -16.63 -14.71
CA ASN A 203 17.38 -17.16 -15.39
C ASN A 203 17.00 -18.15 -16.50
N ASP A 204 16.06 -19.06 -16.22
CA ASP A 204 15.55 -20.01 -17.21
C ASP A 204 14.85 -19.30 -18.37
N GLY A 205 14.25 -18.13 -18.10
CA GLY A 205 13.68 -17.21 -19.07
C GLY A 205 14.72 -16.36 -19.84
N GLY A 206 16.01 -16.58 -19.63
CA GLY A 206 17.10 -15.92 -20.35
C GLY A 206 17.55 -14.58 -19.77
N PHE A 207 17.11 -14.19 -18.56
CA PHE A 207 17.64 -13.00 -17.91
C PHE A 207 19.08 -13.21 -17.46
N HIS A 208 19.88 -12.15 -17.54
CA HIS A 208 21.27 -12.21 -17.10
C HIS A 208 21.37 -12.43 -15.59
N PRO A 209 22.20 -13.37 -15.08
CA PRO A 209 22.27 -13.69 -13.65
C PRO A 209 22.58 -12.48 -12.75
N GLN A 210 23.39 -11.53 -13.22
CA GLN A 210 23.69 -10.31 -12.45
C GLN A 210 22.46 -9.40 -12.29
N TRP A 211 21.58 -9.33 -13.30
CA TRP A 211 20.32 -8.59 -13.18
C TRP A 211 19.41 -9.24 -12.14
N VAL A 212 19.28 -10.56 -12.20
CA VAL A 212 18.45 -11.33 -11.25
C VAL A 212 18.99 -11.20 -9.83
N GLN A 213 20.30 -11.35 -9.65
CA GLN A 213 20.93 -11.15 -8.33
C GLN A 213 20.73 -9.72 -7.83
N GLY A 214 20.91 -8.72 -8.69
CA GLY A 214 20.65 -7.34 -8.33
C GLY A 214 19.18 -7.09 -7.95
N LEU A 215 18.21 -7.77 -8.57
CA LEU A 215 16.80 -7.70 -8.16
C LEU A 215 16.61 -8.28 -6.76
N ILE A 216 17.21 -9.44 -6.46
CA ILE A 216 17.16 -10.08 -5.13
C ILE A 216 17.69 -9.13 -4.05
N ASP A 217 18.84 -8.51 -4.29
CA ASP A 217 19.53 -7.66 -3.31
C ASP A 217 18.91 -6.26 -3.19
N SER A 218 18.11 -5.85 -4.17
CA SER A 218 17.51 -4.52 -4.21
C SER A 218 16.19 -4.41 -3.45
N VAL A 219 15.72 -3.17 -3.34
CA VAL A 219 14.37 -2.84 -2.85
C VAL A 219 13.23 -3.43 -3.69
N VAL A 220 13.48 -4.08 -4.83
CA VAL A 220 12.43 -4.74 -5.61
C VAL A 220 12.19 -6.16 -5.11
N GLY A 221 13.23 -6.99 -5.02
CA GLY A 221 13.13 -8.40 -4.65
C GLY A 221 13.28 -8.68 -3.15
N ASN A 222 13.84 -7.75 -2.37
CA ASN A 222 14.05 -7.96 -0.94
C ASN A 222 12.79 -7.63 -0.11
N PHE A 223 11.95 -8.63 0.12
CA PHE A 223 10.77 -8.51 1.01
C PHE A 223 11.07 -8.68 2.50
N ARG A 224 12.32 -8.99 2.88
CA ARG A 224 12.69 -9.23 4.28
C ARG A 224 12.95 -7.94 5.04
N THR A 225 13.75 -7.06 4.46
CA THR A 225 14.25 -5.85 5.11
C THR A 225 13.72 -4.56 4.51
N THR A 226 13.24 -4.59 3.25
CA THR A 226 12.67 -3.40 2.62
C THR A 226 11.34 -3.06 3.27
N GLN A 227 11.27 -1.88 3.87
CA GLN A 227 10.00 -1.32 4.32
C GLN A 227 9.17 -0.90 3.11
N ARG A 228 7.88 -1.25 3.13
CA ARG A 228 6.92 -0.91 2.08
C ARG A 228 5.94 0.12 2.61
N VAL A 229 5.40 0.95 1.72
CA VAL A 229 4.43 2.00 2.08
C VAL A 229 3.21 1.40 2.77
N GLY A 230 2.71 0.26 2.29
CA GLY A 230 1.52 -0.37 2.83
C GLY A 230 0.22 0.30 2.39
N ALA A 231 -0.92 -0.15 2.92
CA ALA A 231 -2.20 0.49 2.67
C ALA A 231 -3.32 0.09 3.65
N PHE A 232 -4.37 0.91 3.65
CA PHE A 232 -5.67 0.54 4.21
C PHE A 232 -6.52 -0.16 3.15
N VAL A 233 -7.16 -1.27 3.50
CA VAL A 233 -8.00 -2.06 2.59
C VAL A 233 -9.43 -2.06 3.08
N SER A 234 -10.35 -1.60 2.24
CA SER A 234 -11.79 -1.77 2.47
C SER A 234 -12.22 -3.18 2.10
N LEU A 235 -13.15 -3.77 2.85
CA LEU A 235 -13.76 -5.06 2.50
C LEU A 235 -14.54 -5.02 1.18
N SER A 236 -14.96 -3.84 0.74
CA SER A 236 -15.60 -3.65 -0.57
C SER A 236 -14.61 -3.53 -1.74
N CYS A 237 -13.31 -3.40 -1.46
CA CYS A 237 -12.29 -3.25 -2.50
C CYS A 237 -11.97 -4.61 -3.13
N PRO A 238 -11.96 -4.76 -4.47
CA PRO A 238 -11.57 -6.01 -5.14
C PRO A 238 -10.18 -6.53 -4.73
N CYS A 239 -9.25 -5.64 -4.36
CA CYS A 239 -7.91 -5.99 -3.89
C CYS A 239 -7.92 -6.87 -2.62
N ILE A 240 -9.03 -6.96 -1.89
CA ILE A 240 -9.13 -7.86 -0.72
C ILE A 240 -8.90 -9.33 -1.09
N ARG A 241 -9.18 -9.72 -2.35
CA ARG A 241 -8.93 -11.08 -2.86
C ARG A 241 -7.43 -11.42 -2.94
N GLU A 242 -6.57 -10.41 -2.95
CA GLU A 242 -5.12 -10.52 -3.01
C GLU A 242 -4.43 -10.42 -1.66
N ILE A 243 -5.17 -10.28 -0.56
CA ILE A 243 -4.57 -9.89 0.72
C ILE A 243 -3.38 -10.76 1.12
N GLU A 244 -3.40 -12.03 0.76
CA GLU A 244 -2.30 -12.97 0.98
C GLU A 244 -1.01 -12.61 0.26
N VAL A 245 -1.08 -12.05 -0.95
CA VAL A 245 0.07 -11.56 -1.70
C VAL A 245 0.76 -10.44 -0.91
N TYR A 246 -0.03 -9.48 -0.41
CA TYR A 246 0.50 -8.39 0.42
C TYR A 246 1.08 -8.92 1.73
N ILE A 247 0.35 -9.81 2.41
CA ILE A 247 0.77 -10.36 3.70
C ILE A 247 2.07 -11.17 3.55
N ASN A 248 2.14 -12.08 2.57
CA ASN A 248 3.33 -12.90 2.29
C ASN A 248 4.54 -12.05 1.88
N ALA A 249 4.31 -10.96 1.16
CA ALA A 249 5.35 -10.01 0.78
C ALA A 249 5.76 -9.03 1.89
N ARG A 250 5.27 -9.23 3.12
CA ARG A 250 5.52 -8.36 4.28
C ARG A 250 5.11 -6.91 4.07
N VAL A 251 4.11 -6.66 3.22
CA VAL A 251 3.53 -5.32 3.05
C VAL A 251 2.64 -5.00 4.27
N PRO A 252 2.79 -3.84 4.91
CA PRO A 252 1.90 -3.42 5.99
C PRO A 252 0.48 -3.18 5.46
N ILE A 253 -0.51 -3.92 5.95
CA ILE A 253 -1.90 -3.77 5.50
C ILE A 253 -2.84 -3.64 6.69
N PHE A 254 -3.80 -2.73 6.59
CA PHE A 254 -4.84 -2.49 7.60
C PHE A 254 -6.22 -2.73 6.99
N ILE A 255 -6.83 -3.88 7.29
CA ILE A 255 -8.18 -4.21 6.81
C ILE A 255 -9.21 -3.52 7.69
N ASP A 256 -10.10 -2.73 7.08
CA ASP A 256 -11.16 -1.97 7.75
C ASP A 256 -12.43 -2.81 7.90
N TYR A 257 -12.74 -3.19 9.14
CA TYR A 257 -13.99 -3.83 9.54
C TYR A 257 -14.91 -2.75 10.13
N ARG A 258 -15.74 -2.13 9.28
CA ARG A 258 -16.79 -1.21 9.72
C ARG A 258 -18.01 -1.97 10.26
N GLU A 259 -18.63 -1.40 11.28
CA GLU A 259 -19.93 -1.84 11.80
C GLU A 259 -21.00 -1.74 10.70
N GLY A 260 -21.78 -2.81 10.49
CA GLY A 260 -22.80 -2.88 9.43
C GLY A 260 -22.32 -3.38 8.06
N SER A 261 -21.03 -3.67 7.86
CA SER A 261 -20.57 -4.36 6.65
C SER A 261 -21.18 -5.77 6.59
N PRO A 262 -21.85 -6.18 5.49
CA PRO A 262 -22.53 -7.48 5.37
C PRO A 262 -21.62 -8.69 5.65
N THR A 263 -20.31 -8.50 5.51
CA THR A 263 -19.27 -9.52 5.66
C THR A 263 -18.85 -9.79 7.11
N TRP A 264 -19.35 -9.05 8.11
CA TRP A 264 -19.02 -9.32 9.52
C TRP A 264 -19.61 -10.65 10.05
N ARG A 265 -20.71 -11.14 9.45
CA ARG A 265 -21.43 -12.34 9.95
C ARG A 265 -21.64 -13.46 8.95
N GLN A 266 -21.41 -13.22 7.66
CA GLN A 266 -21.59 -14.23 6.63
C GLN A 266 -20.30 -14.31 5.81
N ASP A 267 -19.47 -15.28 6.18
CA ASP A 267 -18.95 -16.26 5.22
C ASP A 267 -17.91 -17.12 5.90
N GLY A 268 -18.11 -18.44 5.84
CA GLY A 268 -17.04 -19.42 6.05
C GLY A 268 -15.95 -19.38 4.97
N GLY A 269 -15.74 -18.23 4.31
CA GLY A 269 -14.84 -18.02 3.19
C GLY A 269 -13.44 -17.58 3.60
N PHE A 270 -12.65 -17.21 2.59
CA PHE A 270 -11.22 -16.81 2.68
C PHE A 270 -10.89 -15.83 3.83
N LEU A 271 -11.80 -14.92 4.18
CA LEU A 271 -11.63 -13.94 5.25
C LEU A 271 -11.71 -14.51 6.67
N LYS A 272 -12.19 -15.74 6.87
CA LYS A 272 -12.31 -16.37 8.19
C LYS A 272 -10.97 -16.47 8.93
N ASN A 273 -9.86 -16.59 8.19
CA ASN A 273 -8.52 -16.61 8.77
C ASN A 273 -8.01 -15.23 9.19
N TYR A 274 -8.70 -14.16 8.78
CA TYR A 274 -8.29 -12.77 8.95
C TYR A 274 -9.28 -11.95 9.78
N THR A 275 -10.42 -12.54 10.19
CA THR A 275 -11.36 -11.89 11.09
C THR A 275 -10.75 -11.71 12.49
N PRO A 276 -11.03 -10.58 13.16
CA PRO A 276 -10.63 -10.41 14.55
C PRO A 276 -11.21 -11.56 15.38
N ARG A 277 -10.36 -12.41 15.97
CA ARG A 277 -10.84 -13.34 16.98
C ARG A 277 -11.29 -12.50 18.17
N PRO A 278 -12.50 -12.74 18.73
CA PRO A 278 -12.92 -12.03 19.93
C PRO A 278 -11.95 -12.38 21.05
N THR A 279 -11.03 -11.45 21.34
CA THR A 279 -10.25 -11.51 22.57
C THR A 279 -11.13 -10.90 23.67
N PRO A 280 -11.23 -11.54 24.84
CA PRO A 280 -12.01 -11.02 25.95
C PRO A 280 -11.29 -9.80 26.54
N SER A 281 -11.40 -8.65 25.89
CA SER A 281 -11.01 -7.37 26.47
C SER A 281 -12.21 -6.76 27.19
N PRO A 282 -12.07 -6.31 28.45
CA PRO A 282 -13.19 -5.82 29.26
C PRO A 282 -13.91 -4.59 28.68
N GLY A 283 -13.32 -3.89 27.72
CA GLY A 283 -13.90 -2.71 27.05
C GLY A 283 -14.77 -3.00 25.84
N CYS A 284 -14.61 -4.14 25.17
CA CYS A 284 -15.38 -4.48 23.96
C CYS A 284 -16.79 -5.04 24.26
N LEU A 285 -17.00 -5.52 25.49
CA LEU A 285 -18.27 -6.14 25.90
C LEU A 285 -19.44 -5.15 26.02
N ARG A 286 -19.19 -3.84 26.09
CA ARG A 286 -20.27 -2.84 26.13
C ARG A 286 -20.96 -2.64 24.77
N LEU A 287 -20.26 -2.87 23.65
CA LEU A 287 -20.86 -2.81 22.32
C LEU A 287 -21.56 -4.13 21.93
N MET A 288 -21.13 -5.28 22.49
CA MET A 288 -21.75 -6.57 22.17
C MET A 288 -23.05 -6.88 22.92
N ARG A 289 -23.37 -6.20 24.03
CA ARG A 289 -24.52 -6.53 24.88
C ARG A 289 -25.86 -5.91 24.48
N LEU A 290 -25.91 -5.02 23.48
CA LEU A 290 -27.18 -4.39 23.05
C LEU A 290 -27.93 -5.16 21.95
N VAL A 291 -27.43 -6.32 21.50
CA VAL A 291 -28.13 -7.15 20.52
C VAL A 291 -28.40 -8.52 21.11
N SER A 292 -29.36 -8.56 22.03
CA SER A 292 -30.08 -9.79 22.38
C SER A 292 -31.56 -9.41 22.45
N PHE A 293 -32.30 -9.71 21.39
CA PHE A 293 -33.75 -9.84 21.48
C PHE A 293 -34.13 -11.26 21.05
N PRO A 294 -34.94 -11.96 21.86
CA PRO A 294 -35.35 -13.31 21.57
C PRO A 294 -36.41 -13.29 20.47
N SER A 295 -36.18 -14.10 19.44
CA SER A 295 -37.27 -14.55 18.58
C SER A 295 -38.07 -15.59 19.35
N LEU A 296 -39.32 -15.31 19.72
CA LEU A 296 -40.36 -16.32 19.89
C LEU A 296 -41.74 -15.65 19.76
N LEU A 297 -42.50 -16.19 18.82
CA LEU A 297 -43.90 -15.90 18.50
C LEU A 297 -44.82 -16.12 19.71
N LEU A 298 -45.84 -15.27 19.86
CA LEU A 298 -47.20 -15.71 20.21
C LEU A 298 -48.25 -14.61 19.92
N ARG A 299 -49.31 -15.05 19.24
CA ARG A 299 -50.51 -14.30 18.86
C ARG A 299 -51.30 -13.83 20.10
N SER A 300 -51.77 -12.58 20.10
CA SER A 300 -53.18 -12.20 20.33
C SER A 300 -53.37 -10.67 20.33
N PRO A 301 -54.57 -10.15 19.98
CA PRO A 301 -54.78 -8.75 19.65
C PRO A 301 -55.19 -7.92 20.86
N GLY A 302 -54.78 -6.66 20.88
CA GLY A 302 -55.31 -5.63 21.78
C GLY A 302 -54.32 -5.16 22.82
N LEU A 303 -53.49 -4.18 22.45
CA LEU A 303 -52.96 -3.16 23.37
C LEU A 303 -52.46 -1.98 22.54
N ARG A 304 -53.18 -0.86 22.64
CA ARG A 304 -52.71 0.46 22.22
C ARG A 304 -51.54 0.86 23.12
N MET A 305 -50.38 1.17 22.55
CA MET A 305 -49.40 2.02 23.23
C MET A 305 -48.98 3.15 22.30
N SER A 306 -49.18 4.35 22.82
CA SER A 306 -49.00 5.64 22.18
C SER A 306 -47.52 5.95 21.97
N PHE A 307 -47.17 6.44 20.78
CA PHE A 307 -45.89 7.10 20.53
C PHE A 307 -45.88 8.46 21.23
N LEU A 308 -44.95 8.66 22.16
CA LEU A 308 -44.51 9.99 22.57
C LEU A 308 -43.08 10.20 22.08
N LEU A 309 -42.99 10.82 20.91
CA LEU A 309 -41.86 11.63 20.49
C LEU A 309 -41.83 12.86 21.40
N LEU A 310 -40.70 13.16 22.06
CA LEU A 310 -40.28 14.55 22.25
C LEU A 310 -38.73 14.66 22.34
N PRO A 311 -38.17 15.82 21.98
CA PRO A 311 -36.82 15.98 21.45
C PRO A 311 -35.83 16.63 22.44
N ASN A 312 -34.55 16.53 22.08
CA ASN A 312 -33.47 17.53 22.20
C ASN A 312 -33.47 18.62 23.30
N LEU A 313 -32.29 18.69 23.93
CA LEU A 313 -31.49 19.87 24.36
C LEU A 313 -31.38 20.18 25.87
N CYS A 314 -30.09 20.11 26.29
CA CYS A 314 -29.32 21.02 27.15
C CYS A 314 -29.85 21.37 28.54
N LEU A 315 -29.01 21.12 29.55
CA LEU A 315 -28.23 22.15 30.27
C LEU A 315 -27.50 21.50 31.46
N SER A 316 -26.18 21.64 31.52
CA SER A 316 -25.40 21.57 32.76
C SER A 316 -25.57 22.89 33.55
N PRO A 317 -25.50 22.89 34.90
CA PRO A 317 -24.23 23.30 35.51
C PRO A 317 -23.86 22.67 36.88
N ILE A 318 -22.53 22.52 37.07
CA ILE A 318 -21.69 22.94 38.21
C ILE A 318 -22.20 22.74 39.65
N VAL A 319 -21.46 21.98 40.49
CA VAL A 319 -21.00 22.42 41.83
C VAL A 319 -19.67 21.70 42.20
N SER A 320 -18.68 22.49 42.59
CA SER A 320 -17.43 22.10 43.27
C SER A 320 -17.56 22.37 44.78
N PRO A 321 -16.80 21.70 45.66
CA PRO A 321 -16.47 22.29 46.95
C PRO A 321 -14.96 22.53 47.13
N VAL A 322 -14.72 23.75 47.60
CA VAL A 322 -13.47 24.33 48.11
C VAL A 322 -13.01 23.60 49.38
N ARG A 323 -11.69 23.40 49.53
CA ARG A 323 -11.01 23.40 50.83
C ARG A 323 -9.72 24.21 50.76
N SER A 324 -9.64 25.19 51.64
CA SER A 324 -8.53 26.07 51.96
C SER A 324 -7.73 25.52 53.16
N LEU A 325 -6.41 25.74 53.17
CA LEU A 325 -5.53 25.89 54.35
C LEU A 325 -4.13 26.26 53.83
N VAL A 326 -3.79 27.55 53.79
CA VAL A 326 -3.04 28.35 54.78
C VAL A 326 -1.53 28.08 54.81
N ARG A 327 -0.81 29.19 54.60
CA ARG A 327 0.63 29.48 54.57
C ARG A 327 1.48 28.92 55.73
N ARG A 328 2.73 28.58 55.42
CA ARG A 328 3.90 29.41 55.75
C ARG A 328 4.88 29.42 54.59
#